data_AF-A0A117P6W6-F1
#
_entry.id   AF-A0A117P6W6-F1
#
_cell.length_a   1.000
_cell.length_b   1.000
_cell.length_c   1.000
_cell.angle_alpha   90.00
_cell.angle_beta   90.00
_cell.angle_gamma   90.00
#
_symmetry.space_group_name_H-M   'P 1'
#
loop_
_entity.id
_entity.type
_entity.pdbx_description
1 polymer ?
#
loop_
_entity_poly.entity_id
_entity_poly.type
_entity_poly.pdbx_seq_one_letter_code
_entity_poly.pdbx_strand_id
1 'polypeptide(L)'
;MEELPAAETDEADHADRVTQDDQADPVAQAHHVDPVAQAGRADHVARADRTASVVQGGSGAGVDTVIATRALTKRYRGGQLAVDGLDLTVPAGSVFGFLGPNGSGKTTTIRMLMGLIEPTSGTARVLGQPMPRAARAVLPQVGALIEGPALYGFLSGRDNLIRYDAADPTADPRTRRTRVAAALDRVGLTAAAGKKAKAYSLGMKQRLGLAAALLQPRRLLVLDEPTNGLDPQGMREIRSLIRELASDGTTVFLSSHLLDEIEQVCTHAAVMAQGRLITQGAVGELAAGTRGRLVVTTPDTGDAARVLKEQGAGDVVITDDRVTAEPPDRDLADVNAALVNAGVRVRGFGVERASLEDAFVALTGEGFDVAG
;
A
#
# COMPACT_ATOMS: atom_id res chain seq x y z
N MET A 1 -46.23 -7.50 -55.57
CA MET A 1 -46.28 -7.77 -54.12
C MET A 1 -44.98 -7.26 -53.53
N GLU A 2 -44.95 -6.06 -52.95
CA GLU A 2 -46.04 -5.08 -52.79
C GLU A 2 -45.45 -3.66 -52.68
N GLU A 3 -46.28 -2.64 -52.85
CA GLU A 3 -45.91 -1.23 -52.96
C GLU A 3 -45.54 -0.58 -51.60
N LEU A 4 -44.55 0.34 -51.64
CA LEU A 4 -44.53 1.76 -51.18
C LEU A 4 -45.55 2.27 -50.11
N PRO A 5 -45.35 3.47 -49.50
CA PRO A 5 -44.28 4.48 -49.67
C PRO A 5 -43.67 5.04 -48.35
N ALA A 6 -42.80 6.05 -48.49
CA ALA A 6 -42.25 6.89 -47.42
C ALA A 6 -43.13 8.10 -47.07
N ALA A 7 -42.75 8.83 -45.99
CA ALA A 7 -43.06 10.25 -45.81
C ALA A 7 -41.97 10.93 -44.96
N GLU A 8 -41.32 11.96 -45.52
CA GLU A 8 -40.62 13.04 -44.81
C GLU A 8 -41.62 14.17 -44.45
N THR A 9 -41.08 15.33 -44.03
CA THR A 9 -41.70 16.65 -43.80
C THR A 9 -42.40 16.88 -42.45
N ASP A 10 -42.38 18.09 -41.88
CA ASP A 10 -41.39 19.20 -41.84
C ASP A 10 -41.86 20.18 -40.74
N GLU A 11 -41.04 21.17 -40.36
CA GLU A 11 -41.44 22.45 -39.72
C GLU A 11 -42.27 22.37 -38.39
N ALA A 12 -42.37 23.38 -37.53
CA ALA A 12 -41.55 24.53 -37.18
C ALA A 12 -42.16 25.10 -35.87
N ASP A 13 -41.31 25.77 -35.10
CA ASP A 13 -41.57 27.06 -34.44
C ASP A 13 -42.90 27.35 -33.68
N HIS A 14 -42.82 27.51 -32.35
CA HIS A 14 -43.19 28.80 -31.74
C HIS A 14 -42.56 29.04 -30.37
N ALA A 15 -42.41 30.32 -30.01
CA ALA A 15 -41.66 30.77 -28.85
C ALA A 15 -42.53 31.39 -27.73
N ASP A 16 -41.86 31.68 -26.61
CA ASP A 16 -41.85 32.99 -25.93
C ASP A 16 -42.58 33.17 -24.57
N ARG A 17 -42.07 34.16 -23.82
CA ARG A 17 -42.49 34.75 -22.51
C ARG A 17 -42.08 33.95 -21.26
N VAL A 18 -41.21 34.43 -20.34
CA VAL A 18 -40.80 35.77 -19.83
C VAL A 18 -41.82 36.47 -18.93
N THR A 19 -41.47 36.54 -17.62
CA THR A 19 -41.63 37.62 -16.61
C THR A 19 -41.01 37.07 -15.30
N GLN A 20 -40.02 37.65 -14.60
CA GLN A 20 -39.91 38.98 -13.95
C GLN A 20 -41.11 39.32 -13.05
N ASP A 21 -40.98 39.88 -11.85
CA ASP A 21 -39.84 40.31 -11.02
C ASP A 21 -40.37 40.37 -9.55
N ASP A 22 -39.52 40.42 -8.52
CA ASP A 22 -39.63 41.47 -7.47
C ASP A 22 -38.56 41.35 -6.36
N GLN A 23 -38.20 42.51 -5.81
CA GLN A 23 -37.26 42.69 -4.69
C GLN A 23 -37.99 43.10 -3.40
N ALA A 24 -37.43 42.81 -2.22
CA ALA A 24 -37.13 43.82 -1.18
C ALA A 24 -36.67 43.21 0.16
N ASP A 25 -35.58 43.78 0.69
CA ASP A 25 -35.03 43.68 2.06
C ASP A 25 -35.58 44.90 2.88
N PRO A 26 -35.09 45.34 4.08
CA PRO A 26 -34.25 44.75 5.15
C PRO A 26 -34.75 45.11 6.61
N VAL A 27 -33.83 45.28 7.60
CA VAL A 27 -33.94 45.95 8.96
C VAL A 27 -34.28 45.04 10.17
N ALA A 28 -33.62 45.06 11.37
CA ALA A 28 -32.36 45.67 11.87
C ALA A 28 -31.90 45.09 13.26
N GLN A 29 -30.62 45.38 13.62
CA GLN A 29 -30.01 45.69 14.96
C GLN A 29 -30.44 44.88 16.23
N ALA A 30 -29.58 44.18 17.00
CA ALA A 30 -28.30 44.49 17.70
C ALA A 30 -28.44 45.01 19.16
N HIS A 31 -27.79 44.35 20.15
CA HIS A 31 -27.39 44.93 21.46
C HIS A 31 -26.32 44.08 22.22
N HIS A 32 -25.48 44.77 23.02
CA HIS A 32 -24.48 44.27 24.00
C HIS A 32 -25.13 43.58 25.24
N VAL A 33 -24.46 42.98 26.26
CA VAL A 33 -23.23 43.35 27.02
C VAL A 33 -22.59 42.14 27.76
N ASP A 34 -21.37 42.30 28.28
CA ASP A 34 -20.50 41.30 28.97
C ASP A 34 -20.76 41.10 30.51
N PRO A 35 -19.79 40.75 31.40
CA PRO A 35 -19.71 39.39 31.99
C PRO A 35 -19.65 39.35 33.54
N VAL A 36 -19.68 38.15 34.16
CA VAL A 36 -19.32 37.94 35.59
C VAL A 36 -18.51 36.64 35.78
N ALA A 37 -17.62 36.64 36.78
CA ALA A 37 -16.57 35.64 37.00
C ALA A 37 -16.63 34.93 38.37
N GLN A 38 -15.65 34.04 38.62
CA GLN A 38 -15.20 33.51 39.94
C GLN A 38 -16.13 32.52 40.68
N ALA A 39 -15.64 31.64 41.59
CA ALA A 39 -14.31 31.04 41.81
C ALA A 39 -14.38 29.94 42.90
N GLY A 40 -13.39 29.02 42.91
CA GLY A 40 -13.02 28.19 44.07
C GLY A 40 -13.79 26.86 44.24
N ARG A 41 -13.30 25.89 45.04
CA ARG A 41 -12.04 25.83 45.83
C ARG A 41 -11.77 24.37 46.28
N ALA A 42 -10.49 24.01 46.38
CA ALA A 42 -9.94 22.89 47.20
C ALA A 42 -10.38 21.45 46.82
N ASP A 43 -9.70 20.36 47.21
CA ASP A 43 -8.66 20.21 48.25
C ASP A 43 -7.70 19.02 48.01
N HIS A 44 -6.68 18.94 48.89
CA HIS A 44 -5.88 17.76 49.28
C HIS A 44 -4.71 17.22 48.43
N VAL A 45 -3.52 17.48 48.97
CA VAL A 45 -2.27 16.72 48.81
C VAL A 45 -2.27 15.50 49.75
N ALA A 46 -1.87 14.33 49.25
CA ALA A 46 -1.36 13.24 50.08
C ALA A 46 -0.25 12.47 49.34
N ARG A 47 0.90 12.24 50.00
CA ARG A 47 2.04 11.46 49.50
C ARG A 47 2.17 10.15 50.28
N ALA A 48 2.33 9.02 49.58
CA ALA A 48 3.24 7.89 49.88
C ALA A 48 2.95 6.75 48.88
N ASP A 49 3.83 6.37 47.94
CA ASP A 49 5.05 5.55 48.16
C ASP A 49 4.65 4.10 48.54
N ARG A 50 4.46 3.12 47.63
CA ARG A 50 5.43 2.33 46.81
C ARG A 50 4.63 1.21 46.07
N THR A 51 5.12 0.41 45.12
CA THR A 51 6.36 0.31 44.29
C THR A 51 6.05 -0.54 43.06
N ALA A 52 6.52 -0.17 41.86
CA ALA A 52 6.59 -1.05 40.69
C ALA A 52 7.69 -0.56 39.73
N SER A 53 8.68 -1.40 39.44
CA SER A 53 9.83 -1.04 38.59
C SER A 53 9.42 -0.96 37.11
N VAL A 54 9.35 0.26 36.58
CA VAL A 54 9.22 0.49 35.13
C VAL A 54 10.56 0.19 34.47
N VAL A 55 10.64 -0.88 33.69
CA VAL A 55 11.73 -1.08 32.75
C VAL A 55 11.53 -0.10 31.59
N GLN A 56 12.19 1.06 31.68
CA GLN A 56 12.27 2.00 30.55
C GLN A 56 13.24 1.44 29.50
N GLY A 57 12.75 1.30 28.27
CA GLY A 57 13.57 0.94 27.11
C GLY A 57 13.23 1.83 25.93
N GLY A 58 14.09 2.81 25.65
CA GLY A 58 14.22 3.47 24.35
C GLY A 58 13.06 4.36 23.89
N SER A 59 12.99 5.60 24.37
CA SER A 59 12.34 6.67 23.59
C SER A 59 13.29 7.14 22.48
N GLY A 60 13.29 6.44 21.34
CA GLY A 60 13.74 7.05 20.09
C GLY A 60 12.86 8.26 19.76
N ALA A 61 13.44 9.33 19.20
CA ALA A 61 12.67 10.50 18.78
C ALA A 61 11.57 10.05 17.81
N GLY A 62 10.32 10.19 18.24
CA GLY A 62 9.23 9.32 17.78
C GLY A 62 8.89 9.48 16.31
N VAL A 63 9.24 8.50 15.50
CA VAL A 63 8.60 8.27 14.20
C VAL A 63 7.13 7.96 14.48
N ASP A 64 6.24 8.89 14.12
CA ASP A 64 4.80 8.75 14.33
C ASP A 64 4.34 7.43 13.69
N THR A 65 3.73 6.53 14.46
CA THR A 65 3.46 5.15 14.04
C THR A 65 1.98 4.94 13.78
N VAL A 66 1.63 4.54 12.56
CA VAL A 66 0.24 4.38 12.09
C VAL A 66 -0.31 2.98 12.33
N ILE A 67 0.53 1.94 12.20
CA ILE A 67 0.18 0.56 12.60
C ILE A 67 1.27 0.05 13.54
N ALA A 68 0.87 -0.51 14.68
CA ALA A 68 1.77 -1.19 15.61
C ALA A 68 1.13 -2.47 16.13
N THR A 69 1.82 -3.60 16.04
CA THR A 69 1.38 -4.86 16.64
C THR A 69 2.37 -5.34 17.71
N ARG A 70 1.89 -6.12 18.67
CA ARG A 70 2.73 -6.79 19.68
C ARG A 70 2.29 -8.23 19.86
N ALA A 71 3.19 -9.18 19.58
CA ALA A 71 2.98 -10.62 19.61
C ALA A 71 1.65 -11.08 18.96
N LEU A 72 1.22 -10.39 17.90
CA LEU A 72 -0.11 -10.57 17.32
C LEU A 72 -0.21 -11.96 16.68
N THR A 73 -1.17 -12.74 17.15
CA THR A 73 -1.23 -14.18 16.86
C THR A 73 -2.63 -14.59 16.45
N LYS A 74 -2.74 -15.43 15.41
CA LYS A 74 -4.00 -16.02 14.96
C LYS A 74 -3.90 -17.53 14.75
N ARG A 75 -4.61 -18.27 15.58
CA ARG A 75 -4.87 -19.70 15.40
C ARG A 75 -6.33 -19.92 15.00
N TYR A 76 -6.56 -20.68 13.93
CA TYR A 76 -7.90 -21.10 13.51
C TYR A 76 -8.32 -22.41 14.20
N ARG A 77 -9.63 -22.72 14.18
CA ARG A 77 -10.22 -23.85 14.93
C ARG A 77 -9.69 -25.23 14.52
N GLY A 78 -9.09 -25.36 13.33
CA GLY A 78 -8.38 -26.56 12.88
C GLY A 78 -6.92 -26.66 13.35
N GLY A 79 -6.50 -25.88 14.36
CA GLY A 79 -5.14 -25.87 14.89
C GLY A 79 -4.13 -25.03 14.09
N GLN A 80 -4.39 -24.78 12.80
CA GLN A 80 -3.56 -23.96 11.91
C GLN A 80 -3.23 -22.59 12.54
N LEU A 81 -1.93 -22.32 12.66
CA LEU A 81 -1.38 -21.06 13.12
C LEU A 81 -1.06 -20.21 11.89
N ALA A 82 -1.91 -19.22 11.60
CA ALA A 82 -1.79 -18.41 10.38
C ALA A 82 -0.99 -17.12 10.60
N VAL A 83 -0.89 -16.67 11.85
CA VAL A 83 0.01 -15.60 12.29
C VAL A 83 0.53 -15.98 13.67
N ASP A 84 1.83 -15.85 13.89
CA ASP A 84 2.53 -16.31 15.09
C ASP A 84 3.44 -15.19 15.63
N GLY A 85 3.05 -14.54 16.72
CA GLY A 85 3.90 -13.56 17.41
C GLY A 85 4.29 -12.31 16.61
N LEU A 86 3.43 -11.80 15.71
CA LEU A 86 3.80 -10.71 14.81
C LEU A 86 4.01 -9.35 15.54
N ASP A 87 5.21 -8.79 15.40
CA ASP A 87 5.64 -7.47 15.89
C ASP A 87 5.92 -6.50 14.72
N LEU A 88 4.87 -5.92 14.15
CA LEU A 88 4.90 -5.05 12.97
C LEU A 88 4.85 -3.57 13.38
N THR A 89 5.68 -2.72 12.76
CA THR A 89 5.70 -1.26 12.95
C THR A 89 5.65 -0.54 11.61
N VAL A 90 4.64 0.32 11.39
CA VAL A 90 4.43 1.07 10.15
C VAL A 90 4.52 2.58 10.41
N PRO A 91 5.55 3.27 9.91
CA PRO A 91 5.68 4.73 10.00
C PRO A 91 4.55 5.50 9.31
N ALA A 92 4.17 6.64 9.87
CA ALA A 92 3.28 7.61 9.22
C ALA A 92 3.91 8.19 7.96
N GLY A 93 3.08 8.41 6.93
CA GLY A 93 3.50 8.93 5.62
C GLY A 93 4.34 7.94 4.80
N SER A 94 4.60 6.73 5.29
CA SER A 94 5.29 5.70 4.52
C SER A 94 4.37 5.06 3.49
N VAL A 95 4.97 4.66 2.36
CA VAL A 95 4.47 3.51 1.60
C VAL A 95 5.15 2.27 2.16
N PHE A 96 4.35 1.37 2.71
CA PHE A 96 4.78 0.21 3.45
C PHE A 96 4.33 -1.07 2.75
N GLY A 97 5.30 -1.86 2.28
CA GLY A 97 5.08 -3.15 1.65
C GLY A 97 5.06 -4.30 2.67
N PHE A 98 4.00 -5.09 2.69
CA PHE A 98 3.93 -6.33 3.46
C PHE A 98 4.12 -7.50 2.50
N LEU A 99 5.37 -7.94 2.37
CA LEU A 99 5.80 -8.97 1.43
C LEU A 99 5.68 -10.35 2.06
N GLY A 100 5.33 -11.35 1.24
CA GLY A 100 5.46 -12.75 1.62
C GLY A 100 4.73 -13.68 0.66
N PRO A 101 5.11 -14.97 0.59
CA PRO A 101 4.46 -15.93 -0.30
C PRO A 101 3.00 -16.15 0.06
N ASN A 102 2.27 -16.81 -0.83
CA ASN A 102 0.87 -17.18 -0.59
C ASN A 102 0.76 -18.10 0.64
N GLY A 103 -0.23 -17.83 1.50
CA GLY A 103 -0.39 -18.53 2.78
C GLY A 103 0.53 -18.07 3.92
N SER A 104 1.47 -17.14 3.71
CA SER A 104 2.38 -16.62 4.76
C SER A 104 1.68 -15.92 5.93
N GLY A 105 0.43 -15.48 5.76
CA GLY A 105 -0.39 -14.86 6.80
C GLY A 105 -0.91 -13.45 6.47
N LYS A 106 -0.45 -12.83 5.37
CA LYS A 106 -0.73 -11.41 4.98
C LYS A 106 -2.18 -10.97 5.18
N THR A 107 -3.12 -11.57 4.46
CA THR A 107 -4.56 -11.28 4.54
C THR A 107 -5.15 -11.53 5.93
N THR A 108 -4.63 -12.52 6.68
CA THR A 108 -5.08 -12.77 8.07
C THR A 108 -4.63 -11.63 9.00
N THR A 109 -3.40 -11.13 8.85
CA THR A 109 -2.92 -9.94 9.55
C THR A 109 -3.77 -8.71 9.19
N ILE A 110 -4.01 -8.45 7.90
CA ILE A 110 -4.86 -7.33 7.44
C ILE A 110 -6.26 -7.40 8.05
N ARG A 111 -6.90 -8.57 8.02
CA ARG A 111 -8.23 -8.79 8.64
C ARG A 111 -8.21 -8.53 10.16
N MET A 112 -7.14 -8.85 10.88
CA MET A 112 -7.00 -8.50 12.30
C MET A 112 -6.83 -6.99 12.53
N LEU A 113 -5.97 -6.34 11.73
CA LEU A 113 -5.73 -4.89 11.80
C LEU A 113 -7.02 -4.10 11.53
N MET A 114 -7.85 -4.57 10.60
CA MET A 114 -9.14 -3.97 10.25
C MET A 114 -10.30 -4.42 11.17
N GLY A 115 -10.04 -5.31 12.13
CA GLY A 115 -11.04 -5.81 13.08
C GLY A 115 -12.11 -6.72 12.46
N LEU A 116 -11.87 -7.27 11.27
CA LEU A 116 -12.74 -8.24 10.59
C LEU A 116 -12.67 -9.62 11.26
N ILE A 117 -11.56 -9.94 11.91
CA ILE A 117 -11.40 -11.13 12.76
C ILE A 117 -10.65 -10.74 14.04
N GLU A 118 -11.00 -11.36 15.16
CA GLU A 118 -10.27 -11.15 16.42
C GLU A 118 -8.94 -11.93 16.42
N PRO A 119 -7.85 -11.38 17.00
CA PRO A 119 -6.64 -12.16 17.28
C PRO A 119 -6.90 -13.24 18.34
N THR A 120 -6.12 -14.30 18.32
CA THR A 120 -6.09 -15.32 19.37
C THR A 120 -5.33 -14.82 20.60
N SER A 121 -4.25 -14.07 20.39
CA SER A 121 -3.47 -13.41 21.43
C SER A 121 -2.64 -12.26 20.83
N GLY A 122 -1.98 -11.48 21.69
CA GLY A 122 -1.26 -10.27 21.31
C GLY A 122 -2.19 -9.05 21.19
N THR A 123 -1.66 -7.96 20.62
CA THR A 123 -2.39 -6.69 20.48
C THR A 123 -2.07 -6.01 19.15
N ALA A 124 -3.02 -5.20 18.67
CA ALA A 124 -2.86 -4.36 17.50
C ALA A 124 -3.36 -2.94 17.79
N ARG A 125 -2.66 -1.93 17.26
CA ARG A 125 -3.06 -0.53 17.24
C ARG A 125 -3.02 0.00 15.81
N VAL A 126 -4.06 0.74 15.43
CA VAL A 126 -4.15 1.43 14.13
C VAL A 126 -4.54 2.88 14.40
N LEU A 127 -3.84 3.83 13.79
CA LEU A 127 -3.95 5.28 14.06
C LEU A 127 -3.87 5.61 15.57
N GLY A 128 -2.99 4.90 16.28
CA GLY A 128 -2.79 5.02 17.74
C GLY A 128 -3.87 4.35 18.60
N GLN A 129 -4.94 3.80 18.03
CA GLN A 129 -6.09 3.27 18.77
C GLN A 129 -6.14 1.73 18.75
N PRO A 130 -6.60 1.06 19.84
CA PRO A 130 -6.57 -0.39 19.96
C PRO A 130 -7.63 -1.08 19.09
N MET A 131 -7.21 -2.01 18.24
CA MET A 131 -8.09 -2.82 17.39
C MET A 131 -8.36 -4.20 18.01
N PRO A 132 -9.56 -4.79 17.84
CA PRO A 132 -10.73 -4.25 17.11
C PRO A 132 -11.58 -3.26 17.91
N ARG A 133 -11.31 -3.04 19.20
CA ARG A 133 -12.18 -2.28 20.13
C ARG A 133 -12.54 -0.86 19.64
N ALA A 134 -11.61 -0.18 18.99
CA ALA A 134 -11.79 1.18 18.47
C ALA A 134 -12.28 1.25 17.01
N ALA A 135 -12.67 0.14 16.39
CA ALA A 135 -12.98 0.06 14.95
C ALA A 135 -13.96 1.16 14.46
N ARG A 136 -15.00 1.48 15.24
CA ARG A 136 -15.97 2.53 14.88
C ARG A 136 -15.37 3.95 14.79
N ALA A 137 -14.28 4.23 15.51
CA ALA A 137 -13.57 5.51 15.47
C ALA A 137 -12.39 5.51 14.47
N VAL A 138 -11.78 4.34 14.26
CA VAL A 138 -10.61 4.17 13.38
C VAL A 138 -11.02 4.01 11.92
N LEU A 139 -11.94 3.10 11.60
CA LEU A 139 -12.23 2.72 10.22
C LEU A 139 -12.77 3.87 9.33
N PRO A 140 -13.51 4.88 9.81
CA PRO A 140 -13.84 6.06 8.99
C PRO A 140 -12.61 6.86 8.51
N GLN A 141 -11.47 6.75 9.20
CA GLN A 141 -10.20 7.38 8.81
C GLN A 141 -9.33 6.49 7.89
N VAL A 142 -9.78 5.26 7.60
CA VAL A 142 -9.04 4.25 6.83
C VAL A 142 -9.76 3.97 5.50
N GLY A 143 -9.03 4.02 4.40
CA GLY A 143 -9.48 3.47 3.11
C GLY A 143 -9.05 2.01 3.04
N ALA A 144 -9.88 1.10 2.53
CA ALA A 144 -9.52 -0.32 2.46
C ALA A 144 -10.01 -0.99 1.18
N LEU A 145 -9.14 -1.82 0.59
CA LEU A 145 -9.45 -2.76 -0.48
C LEU A 145 -8.86 -4.11 -0.07
N ILE A 146 -9.71 -5.05 0.35
CA ILE A 146 -9.32 -6.32 0.98
C ILE A 146 -9.99 -7.45 0.19
N GLU A 147 -9.23 -8.45 -0.25
CA GLU A 147 -9.72 -9.58 -1.08
C GLU A 147 -10.43 -9.14 -2.39
N GLY A 148 -10.13 -7.92 -2.86
CA GLY A 148 -10.63 -7.36 -4.12
C GLY A 148 -11.95 -6.58 -4.03
N PRO A 149 -12.43 -6.05 -5.17
CA PRO A 149 -13.51 -5.06 -5.21
C PRO A 149 -14.89 -5.74 -5.25
N ALA A 150 -15.64 -5.67 -4.14
CA ALA A 150 -16.97 -6.25 -3.97
C ALA A 150 -18.11 -5.47 -4.70
N LEU A 151 -18.02 -5.37 -6.03
CA LEU A 151 -18.87 -4.51 -6.86
C LEU A 151 -20.23 -5.15 -7.25
N TYR A 152 -21.28 -4.34 -7.24
CA TYR A 152 -22.58 -4.71 -7.80
C TYR A 152 -22.54 -4.60 -9.32
N GLY A 153 -22.34 -5.74 -10.01
CA GLY A 153 -22.14 -5.80 -11.46
C GLY A 153 -23.26 -5.21 -12.32
N PHE A 154 -24.49 -5.12 -11.80
CA PHE A 154 -25.64 -4.54 -12.52
C PHE A 154 -25.71 -3.00 -12.44
N LEU A 155 -25.06 -2.39 -11.45
CA LEU A 155 -24.95 -0.94 -11.27
C LEU A 155 -23.83 -0.36 -12.15
N SER A 156 -23.89 0.95 -12.44
CA SER A 156 -22.77 1.66 -13.07
C SER A 156 -21.59 1.81 -12.09
N GLY A 157 -20.41 2.19 -12.59
CA GLY A 157 -19.28 2.54 -11.73
C GLY A 157 -19.64 3.68 -10.76
N ARG A 158 -20.31 4.72 -11.27
CA ARG A 158 -20.82 5.84 -10.47
C ARG A 158 -21.79 5.38 -9.37
N ASP A 159 -22.74 4.51 -9.69
CA ASP A 159 -23.77 4.07 -8.74
C ASP A 159 -23.20 3.16 -7.65
N ASN A 160 -22.17 2.36 -7.96
CA ASN A 160 -21.41 1.62 -6.94
C ASN A 160 -20.79 2.59 -5.94
N LEU A 161 -20.11 3.64 -6.40
CA LEU A 161 -19.50 4.66 -5.52
C LEU A 161 -20.53 5.46 -4.72
N ILE A 162 -21.66 5.83 -5.32
CA ILE A 162 -22.79 6.46 -4.60
C ILE A 162 -23.29 5.57 -3.46
N ARG A 163 -23.36 4.25 -3.69
CA ARG A 163 -23.78 3.27 -2.68
C ARG A 163 -22.75 3.12 -1.55
N TYR A 164 -21.45 3.10 -1.87
CA TYR A 164 -20.39 3.09 -0.85
C TYR A 164 -20.38 4.38 -0.01
N ASP A 165 -20.49 5.54 -0.65
CA ASP A 165 -20.57 6.85 0.02
C ASP A 165 -21.79 6.93 0.96
N ALA A 166 -22.96 6.43 0.51
CA ALA A 166 -24.17 6.38 1.33
C ALA A 166 -24.12 5.40 2.51
N ALA A 167 -23.14 4.50 2.56
CA ALA A 167 -22.91 3.59 3.69
C ALA A 167 -21.95 4.16 4.74
N ASP A 168 -21.25 5.27 4.45
CA ASP A 168 -20.37 5.93 5.40
C ASP A 168 -21.18 6.91 6.29
N PRO A 169 -21.34 6.64 7.60
CA PRO A 169 -22.14 7.47 8.49
C PRO A 169 -21.49 8.83 8.81
N THR A 170 -20.24 9.06 8.39
CA THR A 170 -19.53 10.33 8.58
C THR A 170 -19.60 11.24 7.36
N ALA A 171 -20.12 10.75 6.23
CA ALA A 171 -20.14 11.47 4.97
C ALA A 171 -21.37 12.38 4.83
N ASP A 172 -21.16 13.69 4.69
CA ASP A 172 -22.25 14.63 4.36
C ASP A 172 -22.87 14.28 2.99
N PRO A 173 -24.18 13.97 2.90
CA PRO A 173 -24.81 13.62 1.63
C PRO A 173 -24.77 14.74 0.58
N ARG A 174 -24.70 16.01 0.97
CA ARG A 174 -24.72 17.15 0.03
C ARG A 174 -23.48 17.20 -0.86
N THR A 175 -22.33 16.81 -0.32
CA THR A 175 -21.04 16.81 -1.02
C THR A 175 -20.74 15.50 -1.77
N ARG A 176 -21.62 14.49 -1.70
CA ARG A 176 -21.49 13.17 -2.37
C ARG A 176 -21.18 13.27 -3.87
N ARG A 177 -21.93 14.08 -4.61
CA ARG A 177 -21.78 14.18 -6.08
C ARG A 177 -20.35 14.59 -6.46
N THR A 178 -19.78 15.53 -5.70
CA THR A 178 -18.41 16.03 -5.89
C THR A 178 -17.37 14.98 -5.50
N ARG A 179 -17.53 14.31 -4.34
CA ARG A 179 -16.64 13.23 -3.89
C ARG A 179 -16.59 12.07 -4.88
N VAL A 180 -17.74 11.59 -5.35
CA VAL A 180 -17.84 10.51 -6.34
C VAL A 180 -17.20 10.92 -7.68
N ALA A 181 -17.37 12.16 -8.11
CA ALA A 181 -16.73 12.65 -9.33
C ALA A 181 -15.19 12.69 -9.19
N ALA A 182 -14.68 13.27 -8.09
CA ALA A 182 -13.24 13.34 -7.82
C ALA A 182 -12.60 11.95 -7.66
N ALA A 183 -13.28 11.01 -7.00
CA ALA A 183 -12.80 9.64 -6.86
C ALA A 183 -12.74 8.88 -8.20
N LEU A 184 -13.71 9.08 -9.10
CA LEU A 184 -13.67 8.52 -10.46
C LEU A 184 -12.54 9.11 -11.31
N ASP A 185 -12.28 10.40 -11.14
CA ASP A 185 -11.26 11.14 -11.89
C ASP A 185 -9.85 10.71 -11.47
N ARG A 186 -9.62 10.67 -10.15
CA ARG A 186 -8.35 10.23 -9.55
C ARG A 186 -7.95 8.79 -9.91
N VAL A 187 -8.89 7.95 -10.33
CA VAL A 187 -8.60 6.59 -10.82
C VAL A 187 -8.75 6.43 -12.34
N GLY A 188 -8.89 7.52 -13.09
CA GLY A 188 -9.00 7.49 -14.56
C GLY A 188 -10.21 6.69 -15.08
N LEU A 189 -11.36 6.79 -14.40
CA LEU A 189 -12.62 6.12 -14.77
C LEU A 189 -13.77 7.07 -15.13
N THR A 190 -13.56 8.39 -15.15
CA THR A 190 -14.58 9.40 -15.49
C THR A 190 -15.35 9.07 -16.77
N ALA A 191 -14.66 8.75 -17.87
CA ALA A 191 -15.29 8.39 -19.15
C ALA A 191 -16.08 7.07 -19.11
N ALA A 192 -15.70 6.14 -18.23
CA ALA A 192 -16.37 4.84 -18.08
C ALA A 192 -17.46 4.83 -16.98
N ALA A 193 -17.66 5.94 -16.26
CA ALA A 193 -18.44 5.99 -15.03
C ALA A 193 -19.89 5.50 -15.16
N GLY A 194 -20.53 5.73 -16.32
CA GLY A 194 -21.90 5.27 -16.61
C GLY A 194 -22.01 3.80 -17.07
N LYS A 195 -20.91 3.15 -17.43
CA LYS A 195 -20.90 1.75 -17.87
C LYS A 195 -21.08 0.82 -16.66
N LYS A 196 -21.85 -0.26 -16.84
CA LYS A 196 -22.15 -1.26 -15.79
C LYS A 196 -20.88 -2.00 -15.36
N ALA A 197 -20.69 -2.19 -14.04
CA ALA A 197 -19.49 -2.80 -13.46
C ALA A 197 -19.25 -4.25 -13.93
N LYS A 198 -20.29 -4.99 -14.36
CA LYS A 198 -20.10 -6.32 -14.98
C LYS A 198 -19.32 -6.28 -16.29
N ALA A 199 -19.31 -5.15 -16.99
CA ALA A 199 -18.62 -4.93 -18.26
C ALA A 199 -17.28 -4.18 -18.11
N TYR A 200 -16.79 -4.03 -16.88
CA TYR A 200 -15.46 -3.53 -16.58
C TYR A 200 -14.43 -4.66 -16.69
N SER A 201 -13.22 -4.37 -17.18
CA SER A 201 -12.07 -5.27 -17.05
C SER A 201 -11.68 -5.44 -15.58
N LEU A 202 -10.79 -6.40 -15.27
CA LEU A 202 -10.30 -6.58 -13.90
C LEU A 202 -9.61 -5.31 -13.38
N GLY A 203 -8.73 -4.69 -14.18
CA GLY A 203 -8.10 -3.40 -13.84
C GLY A 203 -9.10 -2.28 -13.59
N MET A 204 -10.16 -2.16 -14.41
CA MET A 204 -11.22 -1.18 -14.17
C MET A 204 -12.00 -1.46 -12.87
N LYS A 205 -12.24 -2.73 -12.52
CA LYS A 205 -12.88 -3.09 -11.24
C LYS A 205 -11.98 -2.76 -10.05
N GLN A 206 -10.69 -3.05 -10.17
CA GLN A 206 -9.67 -2.78 -9.16
C GLN A 206 -9.53 -1.27 -8.90
N ARG A 207 -9.41 -0.47 -9.97
CA ARG A 207 -9.44 0.99 -9.92
C ARG A 207 -10.74 1.53 -9.32
N LEU A 208 -11.89 0.93 -9.59
CA LEU A 208 -13.16 1.32 -8.97
C LEU A 208 -13.22 0.97 -7.46
N GLY A 209 -12.63 -0.15 -7.04
CA GLY A 209 -12.47 -0.49 -5.61
C GLY A 209 -11.57 0.50 -4.88
N LEU A 210 -10.47 0.91 -5.52
CA LEU A 210 -9.60 1.96 -5.00
C LEU A 210 -10.31 3.33 -4.94
N ALA A 211 -11.12 3.69 -5.95
CA ALA A 211 -11.98 4.87 -5.88
C ALA A 211 -12.95 4.83 -4.69
N ALA A 212 -13.51 3.67 -4.34
CA ALA A 212 -14.38 3.51 -3.17
C ALA A 212 -13.61 3.76 -1.86
N ALA A 213 -12.37 3.27 -1.75
CA ALA A 213 -11.48 3.52 -0.61
C ALA A 213 -11.03 5.00 -0.50
N LEU A 214 -11.14 5.77 -1.58
CA LEU A 214 -10.73 7.18 -1.70
C LEU A 214 -11.90 8.18 -1.73
N LEU A 215 -13.13 7.74 -1.44
CA LEU A 215 -14.32 8.60 -1.44
C LEU A 215 -14.23 9.79 -0.46
N GLN A 216 -13.39 9.69 0.56
CA GLN A 216 -13.04 10.79 1.47
C GLN A 216 -11.52 10.82 1.67
N PRO A 217 -10.93 11.92 2.17
CA PRO A 217 -9.56 11.90 2.68
C PRO A 217 -9.39 10.84 3.77
N ARG A 218 -8.36 10.01 3.66
CA ARG A 218 -8.03 8.95 4.64
C ARG A 218 -6.60 9.16 5.13
N ARG A 219 -6.33 8.80 6.39
CA ARG A 219 -4.98 8.90 6.99
C ARG A 219 -4.12 7.66 6.68
N LEU A 220 -4.81 6.54 6.44
CA LEU A 220 -4.25 5.24 6.12
C LEU A 220 -5.06 4.63 4.97
N LEU A 221 -4.38 4.07 3.98
CA LEU A 221 -4.95 3.23 2.94
C LEU A 221 -4.40 1.80 3.09
N VAL A 222 -5.28 0.80 3.17
CA VAL A 222 -4.93 -0.62 3.33
C VAL A 222 -5.33 -1.38 2.07
N LEU A 223 -4.35 -1.97 1.38
CA LEU A 223 -4.53 -2.66 0.11
C LEU A 223 -4.05 -4.11 0.23
N ASP A 224 -4.94 -5.09 0.01
CA ASP A 224 -4.55 -6.51 -0.06
C ASP A 224 -4.38 -6.92 -1.53
N GLU A 225 -3.13 -7.19 -1.92
CA GLU A 225 -2.67 -7.52 -3.27
C GLU A 225 -3.30 -6.65 -4.39
N PRO A 226 -3.08 -5.32 -4.38
CA PRO A 226 -3.81 -4.36 -5.22
C PRO A 226 -3.63 -4.51 -6.73
N THR A 227 -2.65 -5.28 -7.16
CA THR A 227 -2.20 -5.48 -8.55
C THR A 227 -2.45 -6.89 -9.07
N ASN A 228 -2.94 -7.81 -8.23
CA ASN A 228 -3.11 -9.22 -8.57
C ASN A 228 -4.07 -9.41 -9.77
N GLY A 229 -3.65 -10.21 -10.75
CA GLY A 229 -4.39 -10.49 -11.99
C GLY A 229 -4.46 -9.32 -12.98
N LEU A 230 -3.71 -8.23 -12.77
CA LEU A 230 -3.64 -7.13 -13.73
C LEU A 230 -2.59 -7.40 -14.82
N ASP A 231 -2.81 -6.80 -15.99
CA ASP A 231 -1.80 -6.74 -17.04
C ASP A 231 -0.68 -5.75 -16.64
N PRO A 232 0.50 -5.79 -17.30
CA PRO A 232 1.60 -4.89 -16.99
C PRO A 232 1.27 -3.40 -17.06
N GLN A 233 0.24 -3.03 -17.84
CA GLN A 233 -0.25 -1.66 -17.92
C GLN A 233 -1.09 -1.27 -16.70
N GLY A 234 -2.07 -2.09 -16.30
CA GLY A 234 -2.85 -1.90 -15.08
C GLY A 234 -1.98 -1.90 -13.82
N MET A 235 -0.94 -2.74 -13.77
CA MET A 235 0.05 -2.70 -12.69
C MET A 235 0.82 -1.38 -12.64
N ARG A 236 1.16 -0.74 -13.78
CA ARG A 236 1.79 0.60 -13.78
C ARG A 236 0.82 1.68 -13.31
N GLU A 237 -0.43 1.64 -13.75
CA GLU A 237 -1.49 2.60 -13.37
C GLU A 237 -1.73 2.61 -11.86
N ILE A 238 -1.94 1.43 -11.25
CA ILE A 238 -2.14 1.30 -9.81
C ILE A 238 -0.92 1.80 -9.03
N ARG A 239 0.30 1.49 -9.49
CA ARG A 239 1.54 1.93 -8.83
C ARG A 239 1.79 3.44 -8.93
N SER A 240 1.40 4.10 -10.03
CA SER A 240 1.43 5.57 -10.12
C SER A 240 0.53 6.19 -9.05
N LEU A 241 -0.73 5.74 -9.02
CA LEU A 241 -1.73 6.23 -8.08
C LEU A 241 -1.34 6.00 -6.61
N ILE A 242 -0.69 4.88 -6.27
CA ILE A 242 -0.16 4.65 -4.92
C ILE A 242 0.91 5.69 -4.55
N ARG A 243 1.84 6.01 -5.46
CA ARG A 243 2.86 7.04 -5.20
C ARG A 243 2.25 8.43 -5.07
N GLU A 244 1.26 8.77 -5.90
CA GLU A 244 0.52 10.04 -5.84
C GLU A 244 -0.25 10.20 -4.51
N LEU A 245 -0.85 9.12 -4.00
CA LEU A 245 -1.52 9.12 -2.70
C LEU A 245 -0.53 9.30 -1.53
N ALA A 246 0.66 8.73 -1.66
CA ALA A 246 1.72 8.88 -0.67
C ALA A 246 2.31 10.30 -0.66
N SER A 247 2.48 10.93 -1.84
CA SER A 247 2.93 12.33 -1.92
C SER A 247 1.95 13.33 -1.31
N ASP A 248 0.66 13.00 -1.25
CA ASP A 248 -0.37 13.77 -0.52
C ASP A 248 -0.27 13.58 1.03
N GLY A 249 0.70 12.80 1.52
CA GLY A 249 0.88 12.51 2.95
C GLY A 249 0.01 11.36 3.49
N THR A 250 -0.67 10.61 2.63
CA THR A 250 -1.44 9.41 3.05
C THR A 250 -0.47 8.27 3.35
N THR A 251 -0.63 7.61 4.50
CA THR A 251 0.13 6.37 4.76
C THR A 251 -0.49 5.24 3.94
N VAL A 252 0.30 4.50 3.17
CA VAL A 252 -0.20 3.37 2.37
C VAL A 252 0.41 2.07 2.89
N PHE A 253 -0.42 1.14 3.32
CA PHE A 253 -0.03 -0.22 3.68
C PHE A 253 -0.56 -1.18 2.60
N LEU A 254 0.32 -1.81 1.86
CA LEU A 254 -0.03 -2.74 0.78
C LEU A 254 0.60 -4.10 0.99
N SER A 255 -0.15 -5.19 0.83
CA SER A 255 0.43 -6.52 0.71
C SER A 255 0.80 -6.81 -0.75
N SER A 256 1.88 -7.56 -0.95
CA SER A 256 2.17 -8.20 -2.23
C SER A 256 2.91 -9.52 -2.01
N HIS A 257 2.92 -10.36 -3.03
CA HIS A 257 3.85 -11.48 -3.15
C HIS A 257 4.93 -11.20 -4.22
N LEU A 258 4.93 -10.04 -4.87
CA LEU A 258 5.90 -9.68 -5.91
C LEU A 258 6.93 -8.68 -5.35
N LEU A 259 8.19 -9.09 -5.33
CA LEU A 259 9.33 -8.31 -4.83
C LEU A 259 9.50 -6.98 -5.60
N ASP A 260 9.49 -7.03 -6.93
CA ASP A 260 9.53 -5.88 -7.84
C ASP A 260 8.52 -4.77 -7.50
N GLU A 261 7.33 -5.13 -7.03
CA GLU A 261 6.32 -4.16 -6.65
C GLU A 261 6.66 -3.43 -5.36
N ILE A 262 7.27 -4.14 -4.41
CA ILE A 262 7.73 -3.56 -3.16
C ILE A 262 8.90 -2.63 -3.44
N GLU A 263 9.91 -3.06 -4.21
CA GLU A 263 11.07 -2.23 -4.55
C GLU A 263 10.69 -0.94 -5.31
N GLN A 264 9.80 -1.03 -6.30
CA GLN A 264 9.49 0.09 -7.20
C GLN A 264 8.46 1.09 -6.63
N VAL A 265 7.94 0.87 -5.42
CA VAL A 265 6.82 1.64 -4.87
C VAL A 265 6.97 1.92 -3.37
N CYS A 266 7.56 1.00 -2.59
CA CYS A 266 7.57 1.10 -1.13
C CYS A 266 8.81 1.82 -0.60
N THR A 267 8.60 2.63 0.42
CA THR A 267 9.67 3.26 1.22
C THR A 267 10.19 2.31 2.31
N HIS A 268 9.28 1.50 2.85
CA HIS A 268 9.52 0.55 3.93
C HIS A 268 8.90 -0.79 3.56
N ALA A 269 9.45 -1.88 4.09
CA ALA A 269 8.85 -3.19 3.93
C ALA A 269 8.95 -4.02 5.21
N ALA A 270 8.06 -5.01 5.32
CA ALA A 270 8.17 -6.14 6.22
C ALA A 270 8.02 -7.44 5.43
N VAL A 271 8.87 -8.40 5.74
CA VAL A 271 8.91 -9.72 5.11
C VAL A 271 8.26 -10.73 6.06
N MET A 272 7.24 -11.43 5.58
CA MET A 272 6.47 -12.42 6.33
C MET A 272 6.59 -13.80 5.68
N ALA A 273 6.93 -14.82 6.47
CA ALA A 273 7.00 -16.21 6.02
C ALA A 273 6.48 -17.15 7.12
N GLN A 274 5.74 -18.19 6.72
CA GLN A 274 5.14 -19.21 7.60
C GLN A 274 4.47 -18.65 8.90
N GLY A 275 3.73 -17.53 8.79
CA GLY A 275 3.03 -16.89 9.89
C GLY A 275 3.84 -15.86 10.70
N ARG A 276 5.15 -15.73 10.46
CA ARG A 276 6.09 -14.94 11.27
C ARG A 276 6.68 -13.77 10.48
N LEU A 277 7.10 -12.72 11.21
CA LEU A 277 7.94 -11.68 10.65
C LEU A 277 9.39 -12.19 10.56
N ILE A 278 10.02 -12.05 9.40
CA ILE A 278 11.43 -12.37 9.16
C ILE A 278 12.29 -11.12 9.34
N THR A 279 11.90 -10.01 8.73
CA THR A 279 12.58 -8.70 8.87
C THR A 279 11.61 -7.55 8.56
N GLN A 280 11.91 -6.33 9.02
CA GLN A 280 11.25 -5.10 8.62
C GLN A 280 12.22 -3.91 8.67
N GLY A 281 12.04 -2.92 7.80
CA GLY A 281 12.92 -1.73 7.73
C GLY A 281 12.61 -0.84 6.53
N ALA A 282 13.46 0.16 6.27
CA ALA A 282 13.41 0.89 5.01
C ALA A 282 13.87 -0.04 3.86
N VAL A 283 13.25 0.02 2.68
CA VAL A 283 13.57 -0.90 1.57
C VAL A 283 15.05 -0.80 1.17
N GLY A 284 15.62 0.41 1.16
CA GLY A 284 17.04 0.61 0.89
C GLY A 284 17.99 0.02 1.92
N GLU A 285 17.58 -0.08 3.19
CA GLU A 285 18.37 -0.72 4.26
C GLU A 285 18.28 -2.24 4.17
N LEU A 286 17.10 -2.78 3.87
CA LEU A 286 16.87 -4.21 3.68
C LEU A 286 17.67 -4.75 2.49
N ALA A 287 17.74 -4.01 1.38
CA ALA A 287 18.58 -4.34 0.23
C ALA A 287 20.09 -4.18 0.55
N ALA A 288 20.48 -3.12 1.27
CA ALA A 288 21.88 -2.86 1.62
C ALA A 288 22.47 -3.83 2.66
N GLY A 289 21.65 -4.64 3.34
CA GLY A 289 22.10 -5.69 4.25
C GLY A 289 22.88 -6.81 3.56
N THR A 290 22.71 -6.96 2.23
CA THR A 290 23.41 -7.94 1.40
C THR A 290 24.51 -7.24 0.59
N ARG A 291 25.71 -7.85 0.53
CA ARG A 291 26.76 -7.39 -0.41
C ARG A 291 26.27 -7.63 -1.83
N GLY A 292 26.06 -6.56 -2.60
CA GLY A 292 25.66 -6.65 -4.01
C GLY A 292 26.63 -7.51 -4.82
N ARG A 293 26.15 -8.23 -5.84
CA ARG A 293 26.96 -9.24 -6.54
C ARG A 293 27.85 -8.60 -7.59
N LEU A 294 29.10 -9.04 -7.64
CA LEU A 294 30.05 -8.70 -8.71
C LEU A 294 29.60 -9.41 -9.99
N VAL A 295 29.46 -8.64 -11.07
CA VAL A 295 28.99 -9.11 -12.37
C VAL A 295 30.07 -8.87 -13.43
N VAL A 296 30.34 -9.92 -14.21
CA VAL A 296 31.25 -9.90 -15.36
C VAL A 296 30.48 -10.41 -16.58
N THR A 297 30.26 -9.55 -17.57
CA THR A 297 29.73 -9.94 -18.89
C THR A 297 30.89 -10.28 -19.80
N THR A 298 30.97 -11.52 -20.30
CA THR A 298 32.09 -12.03 -21.08
C THR A 298 31.71 -13.32 -21.83
N PRO A 299 32.21 -13.54 -23.07
CA PRO A 299 32.10 -14.84 -23.72
C PRO A 299 32.99 -15.92 -23.07
N ASP A 300 33.92 -15.55 -22.18
CA ASP A 300 34.93 -16.44 -21.58
C ASP A 300 34.52 -16.85 -20.15
N THR A 301 33.26 -17.23 -19.96
CA THR A 301 32.65 -17.41 -18.63
C THR A 301 33.34 -18.44 -17.74
N GLY A 302 33.89 -19.52 -18.32
CA GLY A 302 34.65 -20.53 -17.58
C GLY A 302 35.94 -19.98 -16.96
N ASP A 303 36.73 -19.23 -17.73
CA ASP A 303 37.96 -18.60 -17.25
C ASP A 303 37.67 -17.44 -16.30
N ALA A 304 36.63 -16.65 -16.58
CA ALA A 304 36.19 -15.60 -15.67
C ALA A 304 35.78 -16.18 -14.30
N ALA A 305 34.99 -17.25 -14.27
CA ALA A 305 34.60 -17.91 -13.02
C ALA A 305 35.79 -18.52 -12.26
N ARG A 306 36.80 -19.06 -12.97
CA ARG A 306 38.05 -19.53 -12.37
C ARG A 306 38.82 -18.39 -11.72
N VAL A 307 39.06 -17.30 -12.46
CA VAL A 307 39.81 -16.13 -11.97
C VAL A 307 39.10 -15.45 -10.80
N LEU A 308 37.76 -15.32 -10.85
CA LEU A 308 36.99 -14.77 -9.73
C LEU A 308 37.20 -15.59 -8.44
N LYS A 309 37.16 -16.93 -8.52
CA LYS A 309 37.47 -17.82 -7.37
C LYS A 309 38.92 -17.66 -6.90
N GLU A 310 39.89 -17.52 -7.80
CA GLU A 310 41.30 -17.26 -7.46
C GLU A 310 41.50 -15.90 -6.77
N GLN A 311 40.69 -14.89 -7.10
CA GLN A 311 40.66 -13.59 -6.41
C GLN A 311 39.88 -13.62 -5.07
N GLY A 312 39.31 -14.76 -4.69
CA GLY A 312 38.57 -14.94 -3.44
C GLY A 312 37.09 -14.55 -3.51
N ALA A 313 36.50 -14.47 -4.70
CA ALA A 313 35.06 -14.22 -4.85
C ALA A 313 34.25 -15.47 -4.44
N GLY A 314 33.23 -15.26 -3.60
CA GLY A 314 32.30 -16.30 -3.15
C GLY A 314 31.19 -16.59 -4.17
N ASP A 315 30.43 -17.66 -3.93
CA ASP A 315 29.20 -18.04 -4.66
C ASP A 315 29.20 -17.71 -6.17
N VAL A 316 30.15 -18.27 -6.92
CA VAL A 316 30.31 -17.94 -8.34
C VAL A 316 29.35 -18.75 -9.21
N VAL A 317 28.39 -18.06 -9.82
CA VAL A 317 27.33 -18.59 -10.68
C VAL A 317 27.52 -18.10 -12.12
N ILE A 318 27.43 -19.02 -13.09
CA ILE A 318 27.51 -18.73 -14.53
C ILE A 318 26.12 -18.81 -15.16
N THR A 319 25.76 -17.85 -16.00
CA THR A 319 24.51 -17.83 -16.76
C THR A 319 24.77 -17.19 -18.14
N ASP A 320 24.68 -17.98 -19.20
CA ASP A 320 24.98 -17.59 -20.59
C ASP A 320 26.33 -16.87 -20.76
N ASP A 321 26.33 -15.56 -21.05
CA ASP A 321 27.54 -14.72 -21.17
C ASP A 321 27.80 -13.83 -19.93
N ARG A 322 27.18 -14.17 -18.80
CA ARG A 322 27.37 -13.50 -17.50
C ARG A 322 27.95 -14.46 -16.46
N VAL A 323 28.89 -13.95 -15.67
CA VAL A 323 29.37 -14.57 -14.43
C VAL A 323 29.05 -13.63 -13.29
N THR A 324 28.50 -14.17 -12.22
CA THR A 324 28.07 -13.44 -11.02
C THR A 324 28.70 -14.07 -9.78
N ALA A 325 29.09 -13.26 -8.79
CA ALA A 325 29.79 -13.72 -7.60
C ALA A 325 29.57 -12.79 -6.41
N GLU A 326 29.80 -13.26 -5.19
CA GLU A 326 30.01 -12.35 -4.05
C GLU A 326 31.32 -11.56 -4.26
N PRO A 327 31.34 -10.23 -4.06
CA PRO A 327 32.57 -9.45 -4.19
C PRO A 327 33.62 -9.90 -3.18
N PRO A 328 34.87 -10.14 -3.61
CA PRO A 328 35.97 -10.40 -2.69
C PRO A 328 36.27 -9.15 -1.85
N ASP A 329 36.89 -9.34 -0.68
CA ASP A 329 37.45 -8.24 0.12
C ASP A 329 38.77 -7.71 -0.51
N ARG A 330 38.69 -7.21 -1.75
CA ARG A 330 39.77 -6.67 -2.57
C ARG A 330 39.29 -5.47 -3.39
N ASP A 331 40.23 -4.67 -3.91
CA ASP A 331 39.90 -3.64 -4.90
C ASP A 331 39.39 -4.32 -6.18
N LEU A 332 38.22 -3.88 -6.65
CA LEU A 332 37.60 -4.41 -7.86
C LEU A 332 38.38 -4.03 -9.12
N ALA A 333 39.19 -2.97 -9.08
CA ALA A 333 40.14 -2.64 -10.16
C ALA A 333 41.19 -3.75 -10.34
N ASP A 334 41.73 -4.30 -9.24
CA ASP A 334 42.68 -5.41 -9.28
C ASP A 334 42.02 -6.71 -9.77
N VAL A 335 40.77 -6.96 -9.36
CA VAL A 335 39.99 -8.12 -9.85
C VAL A 335 39.75 -8.02 -11.36
N ASN A 336 39.39 -6.84 -11.87
CA ASN A 336 39.24 -6.61 -13.30
C ASN A 336 40.58 -6.75 -14.05
N ALA A 337 41.67 -6.23 -13.49
CA ALA A 337 43.00 -6.39 -14.07
C ALA A 337 43.43 -7.86 -14.12
N ALA A 338 43.12 -8.66 -13.09
CA ALA A 338 43.38 -10.10 -13.07
C ALA A 338 42.60 -10.85 -14.17
N LEU A 339 41.33 -10.51 -14.40
CA LEU A 339 40.53 -11.06 -15.51
C LEU A 339 41.18 -10.77 -16.87
N VAL A 340 41.52 -9.51 -17.13
CA VAL A 340 42.15 -9.09 -18.40
C VAL A 340 43.52 -9.74 -18.59
N ASN A 341 44.36 -9.80 -17.54
CA ASN A 341 45.68 -10.44 -17.59
C ASN A 341 45.61 -11.96 -17.80
N ALA A 342 44.52 -12.60 -17.36
CA ALA A 342 44.23 -14.02 -17.65
C ALA A 342 43.67 -14.26 -19.06
N GLY A 343 43.47 -13.22 -19.87
CA GLY A 343 42.94 -13.30 -21.23
C GLY A 343 41.42 -13.26 -21.35
N VAL A 344 40.68 -13.02 -20.25
CA VAL A 344 39.22 -12.94 -20.25
C VAL A 344 38.77 -11.66 -20.98
N ARG A 345 37.91 -11.79 -21.98
CA ARG A 345 37.35 -10.65 -22.74
C ARG A 345 36.19 -10.04 -21.96
N VAL A 346 36.50 -9.12 -21.06
CA VAL A 346 35.50 -8.39 -20.26
C VAL A 346 34.75 -7.38 -21.15
N ARG A 347 33.44 -7.60 -21.33
CA ARG A 347 32.52 -6.67 -22.02
C ARG A 347 31.82 -5.71 -21.04
N GLY A 348 31.59 -6.17 -19.82
CA GLY A 348 30.99 -5.41 -18.73
C GLY A 348 31.53 -5.92 -17.40
N PHE A 349 31.77 -5.00 -16.46
CA PHE A 349 32.29 -5.30 -15.13
C PHE A 349 31.73 -4.27 -14.14
N GLY A 350 31.18 -4.74 -13.02
CA GLY A 350 30.66 -3.86 -11.97
C GLY A 350 29.94 -4.64 -10.87
N VAL A 351 29.55 -3.95 -9.80
CA VAL A 351 28.70 -4.52 -8.75
C VAL A 351 27.26 -4.14 -9.05
N GLU A 352 26.41 -5.14 -9.31
CA GLU A 352 24.97 -4.93 -9.26
C GLU A 352 24.56 -4.88 -7.78
N ARG A 353 23.75 -3.89 -7.40
CA ARG A 353 23.26 -3.79 -6.02
C ARG A 353 22.44 -5.02 -5.70
N ALA A 354 22.60 -5.55 -4.49
CA ALA A 354 21.72 -6.61 -4.02
C ALA A 354 20.27 -6.11 -4.06
N SER A 355 19.40 -6.94 -4.61
CA SER A 355 17.96 -6.71 -4.57
C SER A 355 17.40 -7.10 -3.21
N LEU A 356 16.16 -6.68 -2.95
CA LEU A 356 15.34 -7.23 -1.88
C LEU A 356 15.08 -8.73 -2.09
N GLU A 357 15.16 -9.22 -3.34
CA GLU A 357 15.10 -10.65 -3.67
C GLU A 357 16.34 -11.39 -3.15
N ASP A 358 17.56 -10.90 -3.46
CA ASP A 358 18.82 -11.48 -2.94
C ASP A 358 18.81 -11.53 -1.40
N ALA A 359 18.38 -10.42 -0.77
CA ALA A 359 18.23 -10.34 0.68
C ALA A 359 17.16 -11.30 1.24
N PHE A 360 16.06 -11.52 0.50
CA PHE A 360 15.03 -12.49 0.88
C PHE A 360 15.56 -13.92 0.81
N VAL A 361 16.18 -14.31 -0.31
CA VAL A 361 16.73 -15.67 -0.52
C VAL A 361 17.78 -16.00 0.54
N ALA A 362 18.65 -15.04 0.89
CA ALA A 362 19.63 -15.20 1.95
C ALA A 362 18.99 -15.40 3.35
N LEU A 363 17.80 -14.84 3.60
CA LEU A 363 17.10 -14.91 4.88
C LEU A 363 16.16 -16.11 5.02
N THR A 364 15.60 -16.63 3.92
CA THR A 364 14.61 -17.73 3.93
C THR A 364 15.15 -19.05 3.43
N GLY A 365 16.20 -19.04 2.59
CA GLY A 365 16.72 -20.23 1.91
C GLY A 365 15.83 -20.74 0.77
N GLU A 366 14.75 -20.02 0.44
CA GLU A 366 13.81 -20.35 -0.63
C GLU A 366 13.79 -19.21 -1.67
N GLY A 367 13.94 -19.56 -2.94
CA GLY A 367 13.70 -18.63 -4.05
C GLY A 367 12.24 -18.18 -4.07
N PHE A 368 12.00 -16.92 -4.41
CA PHE A 368 10.64 -16.54 -4.82
C PHE A 368 10.39 -17.14 -6.20
N ASP A 369 9.27 -17.84 -6.38
CA ASP A 369 8.92 -18.41 -7.68
C ASP A 369 8.46 -17.26 -8.60
N VAL A 370 9.41 -16.67 -9.35
CA VAL A 370 9.15 -15.58 -10.32
C VAL A 370 8.55 -16.17 -11.60
N ALA A 371 7.40 -16.83 -11.45
CA ALA A 371 6.60 -17.39 -12.53
C ALA A 371 5.49 -16.39 -12.90
N GLY A 372 5.78 -15.53 -13.88
CA GLY A 372 4.82 -14.64 -14.55
C GLY A 372 4.04 -15.31 -15.67
#